data_AF-A0A6L8A4J5-F1
#
_entry.id   AF-A0A6L8A4J5-F1
#
_cell.length_a   1.000
_cell.length_b   1.000
_cell.length_c   1.000
_cell.angle_alpha   90.00
_cell.angle_beta   90.00
_cell.angle_gamma   90.00
#
_symmetry.space_group_name_H-M   'P 1'
#
loop_
_entity.id
_entity.type
_entity.pdbx_description
1 polymer ?
#
loop_
_entity_poly.entity_id
_entity_poly.type
_entity_poly.pdbx_seq_one_letter_code
_entity_poly.pdbx_strand_id
1 'polypeptide(L)'
;MGCGVQRGGGERGPDGLHRGGGTGIGSVTKTVTAVTNTGDTTYDVTASGGNLANLDATVTLGFDSGQNIQDSVGNALSTTLPDGVANTYEVDNTVPTVEISTDASGGSTTGAFTATFRFSEKVKDFVVGDVTVGNGAASAFSEDADNAGTVWTATITPTVNGTAVTLGVAAGVATDDAGNNNAVATGVSVDYTRPLEAPATFTATGGDAQVTLNWSAPSDSAGTAVLTKYQYRYGPGSPVTWGSWTDVGDSTDDGDDVTDENGVVVTGLSNGTAYTFRIRAVAGT
;
A
#
# COMPACT_ATOMS: atom_id res chain seq x y z
N MET A 1 -16.37 79.32 -21.68
CA MET A 1 -14.95 78.90 -21.58
C MET A 1 -14.41 79.45 -20.28
N GLY A 2 -13.92 78.71 -19.29
CA GLY A 2 -13.84 77.29 -18.96
C GLY A 2 -13.53 77.26 -17.45
N CYS A 3 -14.41 76.68 -16.64
CA CYS A 3 -14.26 75.38 -15.97
C CYS A 3 -13.19 75.34 -14.85
N GLY A 4 -13.67 75.43 -13.59
CA GLY A 4 -12.98 74.95 -12.39
C GLY A 4 -13.04 73.43 -12.28
N VAL A 5 -12.44 72.76 -11.29
CA VAL A 5 -12.83 72.82 -9.87
C VAL A 5 -11.66 72.34 -9.00
N GLN A 6 -11.52 73.01 -7.86
CA GLN A 6 -10.68 72.68 -6.72
C GLN A 6 -11.52 71.92 -5.67
N ARG A 7 -11.05 70.78 -5.12
CA ARG A 7 -11.29 70.23 -3.77
C ARG A 7 -10.16 69.21 -3.51
N GLY A 8 -9.39 69.15 -2.43
CA GLY A 8 -9.54 69.67 -1.08
C GLY A 8 -9.83 68.51 -0.12
N GLY A 9 -8.89 68.20 0.79
CA GLY A 9 -9.14 67.39 1.98
C GLY A 9 -8.39 66.06 2.02
N GLY A 10 -7.52 65.90 3.02
CA GLY A 10 -6.67 64.73 3.19
C GLY A 10 -7.39 63.52 3.80
N GLU A 11 -6.92 62.34 3.42
CA GLU A 11 -7.23 61.09 4.08
C GLU A 11 -6.15 60.86 5.15
N ARG A 12 -6.48 61.22 6.40
CA ARG A 12 -5.88 60.52 7.54
C ARG A 12 -6.54 59.15 7.56
N GLY A 13 -5.71 58.11 7.59
CA GLY A 13 -6.18 56.72 7.67
C GLY A 13 -7.16 56.52 8.81
N PRO A 14 -8.08 55.55 8.70
CA PRO A 14 -8.99 55.23 9.79
C PRO A 14 -8.18 54.67 10.97
N ASP A 15 -7.89 55.57 11.89
CA ASP A 15 -7.47 55.30 13.26
C ASP A 15 -8.68 54.72 14.00
N GLY A 16 -8.58 53.47 14.42
CA GLY A 16 -9.51 52.85 15.37
C GLY A 16 -10.60 51.96 14.77
N LEU A 17 -10.24 50.86 14.10
CA LEU A 17 -11.10 49.68 14.18
C LEU A 17 -10.97 49.11 15.61
N HIS A 18 -11.98 49.44 16.42
CA HIS A 18 -12.15 48.93 17.78
C HIS A 18 -12.04 47.40 17.74
N ARG A 19 -11.42 46.81 18.77
CA ARG A 19 -11.42 45.36 19.05
C ARG A 19 -12.85 44.91 19.38
N GLY A 20 -13.72 44.88 18.37
CA GLY A 20 -15.03 44.25 18.44
C GLY A 20 -14.80 42.75 18.41
N GLY A 21 -14.66 42.15 19.59
CA GLY A 21 -14.75 40.71 19.75
C GLY A 21 -16.09 40.25 19.19
N GLY A 22 -16.05 39.53 18.09
CA GLY A 22 -17.22 39.00 17.43
C GLY A 22 -16.85 37.69 16.76
N THR A 23 -17.25 36.59 17.40
CA THR A 23 -17.15 35.21 16.94
C THR A 23 -18.56 34.72 16.64
N GLY A 24 -18.97 34.83 15.39
CA GLY A 24 -20.30 34.43 14.95
C GLY A 24 -20.26 33.84 13.56
N ILE A 25 -19.67 32.66 13.44
CA ILE A 25 -19.86 31.81 12.25
C ILE A 25 -20.71 30.63 12.74
N GLY A 26 -21.85 30.42 12.09
CA GLY A 26 -22.91 29.51 12.53
C GLY A 26 -22.42 28.16 13.07
N SER A 27 -22.97 27.75 14.21
CA SER A 27 -22.79 26.44 14.87
C SER A 27 -21.36 26.02 15.28
N VAL A 28 -20.33 26.84 15.01
CA VAL A 28 -18.95 26.51 15.33
C VAL A 28 -18.51 27.34 16.53
N THR A 29 -18.23 26.72 17.68
CA THR A 29 -17.48 27.41 18.74
C THR A 29 -16.07 27.59 18.22
N LYS A 30 -15.64 28.83 18.02
CA LYS A 30 -14.27 29.15 17.61
C LYS A 30 -13.91 30.55 18.06
N THR A 31 -12.62 30.81 18.08
CA THR A 31 -12.10 32.12 18.45
C THR A 31 -11.35 32.69 17.25
N VAL A 32 -11.73 33.89 16.80
CA VAL A 32 -10.85 34.70 15.96
C VAL A 32 -9.70 35.16 16.85
N THR A 33 -8.52 34.62 16.63
CA THR A 33 -7.34 34.83 17.48
C THR A 33 -6.46 35.97 16.98
N ALA A 34 -6.51 36.30 15.69
CA ALA A 34 -5.83 37.46 15.13
C ALA A 34 -6.59 38.06 13.94
N VAL A 35 -6.52 39.38 13.82
CA VAL A 35 -6.91 40.13 12.63
C VAL A 35 -5.80 41.14 12.36
N THR A 36 -5.13 41.04 11.22
CA THR A 36 -4.00 41.90 10.84
C THR A 36 -4.33 42.60 9.54
N ASN A 37 -4.28 43.93 9.52
CA ASN A 37 -4.38 44.68 8.27
C ASN A 37 -3.07 44.50 7.48
N THR A 38 -3.17 44.01 6.24
CA THR A 38 -2.03 43.78 5.34
C THR A 38 -1.98 44.77 4.17
N GLY A 39 -2.92 45.71 4.12
CA GLY A 39 -3.00 46.77 3.12
C GLY A 39 -4.32 47.55 3.18
N ASP A 40 -4.47 48.53 2.31
CA ASP A 40 -5.60 49.48 2.31
C ASP A 40 -6.97 48.79 2.19
N THR A 41 -7.03 47.56 1.65
CA THR A 41 -8.26 46.78 1.46
C THR A 41 -8.15 45.31 1.89
N THR A 42 -7.09 44.93 2.62
CA THR A 42 -6.81 43.51 2.90
C THR A 42 -6.54 43.27 4.38
N TYR A 43 -7.11 42.17 4.89
CA TYR A 43 -6.90 41.70 6.26
C TYR A 43 -6.58 40.20 6.23
N ASP A 44 -5.61 39.81 7.03
CA ASP A 44 -5.39 38.42 7.41
C ASP A 44 -6.19 38.14 8.67
N VAL A 45 -7.02 37.10 8.63
CA VAL A 45 -7.82 36.65 9.78
C VAL A 45 -7.35 35.25 10.17
N THR A 46 -6.97 35.08 11.43
CA THR A 46 -6.67 33.77 12.01
C THR A 46 -7.79 33.38 12.94
N ALA A 47 -8.37 32.20 12.71
CA ALA A 47 -9.38 31.61 13.58
C ALA A 47 -8.95 30.21 14.01
N SER A 48 -9.17 29.87 15.27
CA SER A 48 -8.84 28.55 15.82
C SER A 48 -9.74 28.20 17.01
N GLY A 49 -9.73 26.92 17.42
CA GLY A 49 -10.37 26.45 18.64
C GLY A 49 -11.83 26.01 18.48
N GLY A 50 -12.41 25.61 19.61
CA GLY A 50 -13.69 24.91 19.73
C GLY A 50 -13.80 23.74 18.75
N ASN A 51 -14.86 23.64 17.95
CA ASN A 51 -15.10 22.47 17.09
C ASN A 51 -14.42 22.53 15.72
N LEU A 52 -13.68 23.58 15.36
CA LEU A 52 -12.94 23.64 14.08
C LEU A 52 -11.96 22.46 13.89
N ALA A 53 -11.39 21.94 14.99
CA ALA A 53 -10.42 20.85 14.94
C ALA A 53 -11.02 19.49 14.58
N ASN A 54 -12.35 19.35 14.62
CA ASN A 54 -13.06 18.11 14.29
C ASN A 54 -14.19 18.38 13.29
N LEU A 55 -14.08 19.47 12.52
CA LEU A 55 -15.14 19.91 11.62
C LEU A 55 -14.82 19.47 10.20
N ASP A 56 -15.75 18.73 9.60
CA ASP A 56 -15.78 18.47 8.16
C ASP A 56 -16.99 19.20 7.58
N ALA A 57 -16.79 20.47 7.22
CA ALA A 57 -17.85 21.33 6.72
C ALA A 57 -17.33 22.63 6.10
N THR A 58 -18.20 23.28 5.34
CA THR A 58 -18.04 24.66 4.92
C THR A 58 -18.08 25.63 6.12
N VAL A 59 -17.05 26.45 6.25
CA VAL A 59 -16.96 27.57 7.18
C VAL A 59 -17.13 28.87 6.42
N THR A 60 -18.06 29.72 6.88
CA THR A 60 -18.27 31.06 6.29
C THR A 60 -17.58 32.14 7.11
N LEU A 61 -16.81 33.02 6.48
CA LEU A 61 -16.34 34.25 7.12
C LEU A 61 -17.36 35.37 6.95
N GLY A 62 -17.67 36.04 8.05
CA GLY A 62 -18.61 37.16 8.10
C GLY A 62 -18.38 38.02 9.32
N PHE A 63 -19.05 39.15 9.36
CA PHE A 63 -19.11 40.02 10.52
C PHE A 63 -20.27 39.61 11.44
N ASP A 64 -20.05 39.73 12.75
CA ASP A 64 -21.08 39.45 13.74
C ASP A 64 -22.28 40.42 13.64
N SER A 65 -23.40 40.05 14.26
CA SER A 65 -24.47 41.02 14.49
C SER A 65 -24.07 42.00 15.60
N GLY A 66 -24.33 43.29 15.40
CA GLY A 66 -24.05 44.32 16.40
C GLY A 66 -22.65 44.96 16.33
N GLN A 67 -21.93 44.83 15.21
CA GLN A 67 -20.69 45.57 14.99
C GLN A 67 -20.92 47.09 15.00
N ASN A 68 -19.88 47.84 15.37
CA ASN A 68 -19.88 49.31 15.40
C ASN A 68 -19.07 49.94 14.25
N ILE A 69 -18.88 49.22 13.14
CA ILE A 69 -18.11 49.69 11.98
C ILE A 69 -18.93 50.79 11.29
N GLN A 70 -18.36 52.00 11.23
CA GLN A 70 -18.93 53.16 10.56
C GLN A 70 -17.87 53.80 9.65
N ASP A 71 -18.30 54.41 8.54
CA ASP A 71 -17.41 55.25 7.74
C ASP A 71 -17.12 56.61 8.44
N SER A 72 -16.29 57.44 7.82
CA SER A 72 -15.91 58.76 8.36
C SER A 72 -17.06 59.77 8.43
N VAL A 73 -18.21 59.44 7.83
CA VAL A 73 -19.45 60.23 7.84
C VAL A 73 -20.47 59.63 8.82
N GLY A 74 -20.15 58.51 9.49
CA GLY A 74 -20.98 57.84 10.48
C GLY A 74 -21.97 56.82 9.91
N ASN A 75 -21.85 56.45 8.63
CA ASN A 75 -22.71 55.42 8.04
C ASN A 75 -22.27 54.04 8.54
N ALA A 76 -23.17 53.31 9.21
CA ALA A 76 -22.91 51.95 9.67
C ALA A 76 -22.79 50.95 8.51
N LEU A 77 -21.92 49.95 8.66
CA LEU A 77 -21.84 48.81 7.75
C LEU A 77 -23.18 48.06 7.74
N SER A 78 -23.84 47.99 6.57
CA SER A 78 -25.17 47.39 6.43
C SER A 78 -25.16 45.94 5.97
N THR A 79 -24.04 45.44 5.43
CA THR A 79 -23.88 44.06 4.96
C THR A 79 -22.84 43.33 5.80
N THR A 80 -23.25 42.28 6.50
CA THR A 80 -22.38 41.48 7.36
C THR A 80 -21.71 40.31 6.62
N LEU A 81 -22.17 40.00 5.41
CA LEU A 81 -21.54 39.06 4.50
C LEU A 81 -20.96 39.82 3.30
N PRO A 82 -19.74 39.48 2.85
CA PRO A 82 -19.19 40.02 1.61
C PRO A 82 -20.10 39.72 0.41
N ASP A 83 -20.25 40.68 -0.50
CA ASP A 83 -20.92 40.49 -1.79
C ASP A 83 -19.89 40.14 -2.87
N GLY A 84 -20.16 39.13 -3.71
CA GLY A 84 -19.39 38.83 -4.92
C GLY A 84 -18.05 38.06 -4.80
N VAL A 85 -17.62 37.61 -3.61
CA VAL A 85 -16.40 36.78 -3.43
C VAL A 85 -16.71 35.56 -2.55
N ALA A 86 -16.01 34.43 -2.78
CA ALA A 86 -16.10 33.25 -1.92
C ALA A 86 -15.67 33.61 -0.48
N ASN A 87 -16.65 33.75 0.41
CA ASN A 87 -16.45 33.89 1.85
C ASN A 87 -16.64 32.55 2.57
N THR A 88 -16.56 31.44 1.85
CA THR A 88 -16.73 30.08 2.33
C THR A 88 -15.45 29.29 2.13
N TYR A 89 -15.09 28.47 3.11
CA TYR A 89 -13.91 27.64 3.14
C TYR A 89 -14.31 26.22 3.53
N GLU A 90 -14.01 25.23 2.70
CA GLU A 90 -14.16 23.83 3.11
C GLU A 90 -13.08 23.50 4.12
N VAL A 91 -13.50 23.03 5.29
CA VAL A 91 -12.61 22.43 6.28
C VAL A 91 -12.84 20.94 6.22
N ASP A 92 -11.74 20.20 6.07
CA ASP A 92 -11.73 18.75 6.03
C ASP A 92 -10.56 18.27 6.88
N ASN A 93 -10.88 17.60 7.98
CA ASN A 93 -9.98 16.97 8.92
C ASN A 93 -10.07 15.43 8.84
N THR A 94 -10.78 14.89 7.86
CA THR A 94 -10.91 13.44 7.68
C THR A 94 -9.54 12.88 7.32
N VAL A 95 -9.12 11.86 8.07
CA VAL A 95 -7.86 11.16 7.80
C VAL A 95 -8.14 10.05 6.79
N PRO A 96 -7.48 10.02 5.62
CA PRO A 96 -7.66 8.95 4.65
C PRO A 96 -7.30 7.58 5.25
N THR A 97 -8.19 6.61 5.14
CA THR A 97 -7.91 5.21 5.51
C THR A 97 -7.60 4.39 4.27
N VAL A 98 -6.87 3.28 4.43
CA VAL A 98 -6.50 2.38 3.32
C VAL A 98 -6.93 0.96 3.64
N GLU A 99 -7.75 0.39 2.77
CA GLU A 99 -8.11 -1.02 2.77
C GLU A 99 -7.26 -1.77 1.74
N ILE A 100 -6.62 -2.86 2.17
CA ILE A 100 -5.87 -3.76 1.30
C ILE A 100 -6.71 -5.02 1.09
N SER A 101 -6.95 -5.38 -0.17
CA SER A 101 -7.61 -6.63 -0.55
C SER A 101 -6.80 -7.36 -1.62
N THR A 102 -7.07 -8.65 -1.81
CA THR A 102 -6.37 -9.47 -2.81
C THR A 102 -7.34 -10.40 -3.53
N ASP A 103 -6.99 -10.83 -4.74
CA ASP A 103 -7.71 -11.88 -5.47
C ASP A 103 -7.26 -13.30 -5.09
N ALA A 104 -6.33 -13.45 -4.14
CA ALA A 104 -5.90 -14.73 -3.58
C ALA A 104 -7.03 -15.37 -2.76
N SER A 105 -7.83 -16.19 -3.43
CA SER A 105 -8.99 -16.87 -2.85
C SER A 105 -8.64 -17.66 -1.59
N GLY A 106 -9.41 -17.47 -0.51
CA GLY A 106 -9.21 -18.23 0.73
C GLY A 106 -7.94 -17.88 1.50
N GLY A 107 -7.23 -16.81 1.12
CA GLY A 107 -6.00 -16.39 1.78
C GLY A 107 -4.75 -17.18 1.37
N SER A 108 -4.79 -17.91 0.25
CA SER A 108 -3.64 -18.66 -0.27
C SER A 108 -3.49 -18.51 -1.79
N THR A 109 -2.26 -18.68 -2.28
CA THR A 109 -1.90 -18.63 -3.69
C THR A 109 -0.80 -19.63 -4.05
N THR A 110 -0.77 -20.04 -5.32
CA THR A 110 0.30 -20.87 -5.92
C THR A 110 1.22 -20.07 -6.85
N GLY A 111 0.95 -18.77 -7.03
CA GLY A 111 1.69 -17.90 -7.93
C GLY A 111 1.42 -16.41 -7.66
N ALA A 112 1.69 -15.58 -8.66
CA ALA A 112 1.41 -14.16 -8.59
C ALA A 112 -0.10 -13.90 -8.44
N PHE A 113 -0.44 -12.83 -7.72
CA PHE A 113 -1.81 -12.43 -7.42
C PHE A 113 -1.93 -10.90 -7.46
N THR A 114 -3.14 -10.37 -7.54
CA THR A 114 -3.42 -8.94 -7.56
C THR A 114 -3.75 -8.45 -6.17
N ALA A 115 -3.06 -7.41 -5.72
CA ALA A 115 -3.45 -6.62 -4.55
C ALA A 115 -4.15 -5.34 -4.99
N THR A 116 -5.20 -4.97 -4.28
CA THR A 116 -5.97 -3.74 -4.48
C THR A 116 -5.90 -2.90 -3.20
N PHE A 117 -5.49 -1.64 -3.36
CA PHE A 117 -5.39 -0.63 -2.31
C PHE A 117 -6.51 0.38 -2.52
N ARG A 118 -7.45 0.46 -1.58
CA ARG A 118 -8.60 1.35 -1.65
C ARG A 118 -8.54 2.37 -0.53
N PHE A 119 -8.40 3.64 -0.89
CA PHE A 119 -8.50 4.74 0.05
C PHE A 119 -9.97 5.12 0.30
N SER A 120 -10.28 5.61 1.49
CA SER A 120 -11.65 6.09 1.82
C SER A 120 -12.03 7.37 1.08
N GLU A 121 -11.04 8.09 0.57
CA GLU A 121 -11.19 9.34 -0.18
C GLU A 121 -10.03 9.53 -1.16
N LYS A 122 -10.07 10.63 -1.93
CA LYS A 122 -9.04 10.91 -2.92
C LYS A 122 -7.75 11.34 -2.25
N VAL A 123 -6.66 10.67 -2.62
CA VAL A 123 -5.29 11.01 -2.23
C VAL A 123 -4.41 11.21 -3.45
N LYS A 124 -3.28 11.88 -3.24
CA LYS A 124 -2.15 11.97 -4.18
C LYS A 124 -0.88 11.44 -3.54
N ASP A 125 0.15 11.35 -4.38
CA ASP A 125 1.52 10.91 -4.05
C ASP A 125 1.68 9.45 -3.61
N PHE A 126 0.60 8.64 -3.63
CA PHE A 126 0.70 7.19 -3.41
C PHE A 126 1.40 6.51 -4.60
N VAL A 127 2.57 5.92 -4.33
CA VAL A 127 3.42 5.25 -5.32
C VAL A 127 3.77 3.84 -4.88
N VAL A 128 4.31 3.02 -5.80
CA VAL A 128 4.68 1.62 -5.50
C VAL A 128 5.67 1.47 -4.33
N GLY A 129 6.50 2.48 -4.07
CA GLY A 129 7.45 2.49 -2.96
C GLY A 129 6.80 2.55 -1.57
N ASP A 130 5.53 2.93 -1.51
CA ASP A 130 4.76 3.03 -0.26
C ASP A 130 4.13 1.69 0.14
N VAL A 131 4.13 0.72 -0.78
CA VAL A 131 3.66 -0.65 -0.55
C VAL A 131 4.80 -1.48 0.03
N THR A 132 4.65 -1.92 1.27
CA THR A 132 5.56 -2.88 1.87
C THR A 132 5.13 -4.30 1.50
N VAL A 133 6.03 -5.07 0.89
CA VAL A 133 5.80 -6.48 0.53
C VAL A 133 6.84 -7.37 1.22
N GLY A 134 6.38 -8.30 2.05
CA GLY A 134 7.18 -9.37 2.62
C GLY A 134 7.06 -10.64 1.78
N ASN A 135 8.15 -11.40 1.64
CA ASN A 135 8.25 -12.60 0.80
C ASN A 135 7.79 -12.41 -0.67
N GLY A 136 8.00 -11.22 -1.24
CA GLY A 136 7.62 -10.96 -2.62
C GLY A 136 8.01 -9.57 -3.08
N ALA A 137 7.61 -9.25 -4.31
CA ALA A 137 7.78 -7.93 -4.90
C ALA A 137 6.48 -7.46 -5.57
N ALA A 138 6.21 -6.16 -5.51
CA ALA A 138 5.14 -5.52 -6.26
C ALA A 138 5.63 -5.10 -7.66
N SER A 139 4.77 -5.26 -8.65
CA SER A 139 4.98 -4.84 -10.04
C SER A 139 3.63 -4.44 -10.66
N ALA A 140 3.65 -3.92 -11.90
CA ALA A 140 2.45 -3.49 -12.60
C ALA A 140 1.54 -2.57 -11.74
N PHE A 141 2.16 -1.70 -10.94
CA PHE A 141 1.44 -0.78 -10.08
C PHE A 141 0.71 0.26 -10.94
N SER A 142 -0.60 0.33 -10.80
CA SER A 142 -1.44 1.25 -11.58
C SER A 142 -2.60 1.78 -10.77
N GLU A 143 -2.93 3.04 -11.01
CA GLU A 143 -4.18 3.63 -10.56
C GLU A 143 -5.34 3.10 -11.40
N ASP A 144 -6.48 2.83 -10.75
CA ASP A 144 -7.71 2.49 -11.43
C ASP A 144 -8.32 3.74 -12.07
N ALA A 145 -8.44 3.74 -13.40
CA ALA A 145 -8.93 4.89 -14.16
C ALA A 145 -10.37 5.28 -13.82
N ASP A 146 -11.21 4.32 -13.43
CA ASP A 146 -12.62 4.56 -13.05
C ASP A 146 -12.74 5.03 -11.60
N ASN A 147 -11.67 4.89 -10.81
CA ASN A 147 -11.61 5.26 -9.39
C ASN A 147 -10.35 6.09 -9.06
N ALA A 148 -9.97 7.00 -9.97
CA ALA A 148 -8.79 7.83 -9.82
C ALA A 148 -8.75 8.59 -8.49
N GLY A 149 -7.58 8.56 -7.85
CA GLY A 149 -7.26 9.09 -6.53
C GLY A 149 -7.70 8.19 -5.39
N THR A 150 -8.44 7.10 -5.64
CA THR A 150 -9.00 6.27 -4.56
C THR A 150 -8.63 4.80 -4.65
N VAL A 151 -8.27 4.27 -5.81
CA VAL A 151 -7.97 2.85 -5.99
C VAL A 151 -6.72 2.64 -6.83
N TRP A 152 -5.84 1.78 -6.32
CA TRP A 152 -4.66 1.30 -7.03
C TRP A 152 -4.58 -0.21 -6.98
N THR A 153 -3.96 -0.80 -8.00
CA THR A 153 -3.68 -2.23 -8.09
C THR A 153 -2.19 -2.48 -8.29
N ALA A 154 -1.73 -3.64 -7.82
CA ALA A 154 -0.37 -4.13 -8.07
C ALA A 154 -0.39 -5.64 -8.23
N THR A 155 0.46 -6.16 -9.12
CA THR A 155 0.77 -7.59 -9.17
C THR A 155 1.84 -7.92 -8.15
N ILE A 156 1.50 -8.77 -7.19
CA ILE A 156 2.39 -9.28 -6.16
C ILE A 156 2.95 -10.62 -6.64
N THR A 157 4.27 -10.72 -6.74
CA THR A 157 4.97 -11.96 -7.10
C THR A 157 5.69 -12.52 -5.86
N PRO A 158 5.21 -13.63 -5.29
CA PRO A 158 5.87 -14.29 -4.16
C PRO A 158 7.27 -14.80 -4.54
N THR A 159 8.18 -14.92 -3.57
CA THR A 159 9.56 -15.39 -3.80
C THR A 159 9.84 -16.78 -3.22
N VAL A 160 9.61 -16.98 -1.92
CA VAL A 160 9.99 -18.20 -1.19
C VAL A 160 8.77 -19.07 -0.96
N ASN A 161 8.75 -20.27 -1.55
CA ASN A 161 7.66 -21.24 -1.40
C ASN A 161 7.44 -21.63 0.07
N GLY A 162 6.19 -21.83 0.46
CA GLY A 162 5.81 -22.19 1.82
C GLY A 162 5.82 -21.06 2.83
N THR A 163 6.36 -19.89 2.48
CA THR A 163 6.38 -18.71 3.37
C THR A 163 5.24 -17.76 3.00
N ALA A 164 4.50 -17.25 3.98
CA ALA A 164 3.43 -16.29 3.70
C ALA A 164 3.96 -14.95 3.14
N VAL A 165 3.17 -14.34 2.26
CA VAL A 165 3.39 -13.00 1.70
C VAL A 165 2.63 -12.00 2.55
N THR A 166 3.30 -10.94 3.00
CA THR A 166 2.66 -9.88 3.81
C THR A 166 2.60 -8.57 3.05
N LEU A 167 1.47 -7.87 3.12
CA LEU A 167 1.26 -6.57 2.48
C LEU A 167 0.93 -5.50 3.53
N GLY A 168 1.46 -4.29 3.34
CA GLY A 168 1.16 -3.16 4.20
C GLY A 168 1.34 -1.81 3.51
N VAL A 169 0.71 -0.79 4.08
CA VAL A 169 0.85 0.62 3.71
C VAL A 169 1.01 1.42 5.01
N ALA A 170 2.11 2.18 5.12
CA ALA A 170 2.41 2.97 6.30
C ALA A 170 1.52 4.23 6.39
N ALA A 171 1.48 4.87 7.56
CA ALA A 171 0.83 6.17 7.71
C ALA A 171 1.65 7.29 7.05
N GLY A 172 0.98 8.30 6.50
CA GLY A 172 1.59 9.50 5.94
C GLY A 172 2.40 9.31 4.66
N VAL A 173 2.08 8.28 3.89
CA VAL A 173 2.66 8.04 2.56
C VAL A 173 1.82 8.66 1.43
N ALA A 174 0.54 8.92 1.69
CA ALA A 174 -0.38 9.55 0.76
C ALA A 174 -1.16 10.68 1.47
N THR A 175 -1.54 11.71 0.72
CA THR A 175 -2.19 12.92 1.25
C THR A 175 -3.42 13.30 0.44
N ASP A 176 -4.50 13.72 1.07
CA ASP A 176 -5.70 14.23 0.40
C ASP A 176 -5.56 15.69 -0.11
N ASP A 177 -6.65 16.25 -0.61
CA ASP A 177 -6.73 17.66 -1.06
C ASP A 177 -6.69 18.71 0.04
N ALA A 178 -7.07 18.34 1.27
CA ALA A 178 -7.02 19.20 2.43
C ALA A 178 -5.66 19.19 3.15
N GLY A 179 -4.76 18.25 2.80
CA GLY A 179 -3.45 18.08 3.41
C GLY A 179 -3.41 17.04 4.54
N ASN A 180 -4.46 16.23 4.71
CA ASN A 180 -4.47 15.15 5.69
C ASN A 180 -3.70 13.94 5.16
N ASN A 181 -2.77 13.46 5.98
CA ASN A 181 -1.97 12.27 5.72
C ASN A 181 -2.77 11.00 6.01
N ASN A 182 -2.62 9.94 5.21
CA ASN A 182 -3.32 8.68 5.44
C ASN A 182 -2.94 8.00 6.77
N ALA A 183 -3.89 7.26 7.34
CA ALA A 183 -3.64 6.32 8.43
C ALA A 183 -2.95 5.04 7.93
N VAL A 184 -2.29 4.32 8.85
CA VAL A 184 -1.72 3.00 8.58
C VAL A 184 -2.81 2.00 8.19
N ALA A 185 -2.53 1.17 7.18
CA ALA A 185 -3.44 0.10 6.77
C ALA A 185 -3.40 -1.08 7.74
N THR A 186 -4.52 -1.81 7.86
CA THR A 186 -4.47 -3.18 8.41
C THR A 186 -3.74 -4.08 7.41
N GLY A 187 -2.65 -4.71 7.84
CA GLY A 187 -1.86 -5.58 6.98
C GLY A 187 -2.60 -6.84 6.54
N VAL A 188 -2.23 -7.38 5.38
CA VAL A 188 -2.78 -8.62 4.81
C VAL A 188 -1.68 -9.67 4.73
N SER A 189 -2.03 -10.93 5.02
CA SER A 189 -1.15 -12.09 4.85
C SER A 189 -1.79 -13.10 3.90
N VAL A 190 -1.01 -13.60 2.94
CA VAL A 190 -1.44 -14.61 1.96
C VAL A 190 -0.45 -15.77 1.98
N ASP A 191 -0.93 -16.98 2.27
CA ASP A 191 -0.09 -18.18 2.27
C ASP A 191 0.35 -18.51 0.84
N TYR A 192 1.66 -18.56 0.59
CA TYR A 192 2.19 -18.95 -0.70
C TYR A 192 2.70 -20.39 -0.64
N THR A 193 2.02 -21.29 -1.35
CA THR A 193 2.41 -22.70 -1.46
C THR A 193 2.23 -23.18 -2.88
N ARG A 194 3.22 -23.89 -3.43
CA ARG A 194 3.13 -24.56 -4.73
C ARG A 194 3.83 -25.92 -4.69
N PRO A 195 3.49 -26.85 -5.60
CA PRO A 195 4.24 -28.09 -5.74
C PRO A 195 5.72 -27.80 -5.98
N LEU A 196 6.60 -28.53 -5.28
CA LEU A 196 8.05 -28.41 -5.46
C LEU A 196 8.46 -28.72 -6.90
N GLU A 197 9.49 -28.02 -7.35
CA GLU A 197 10.14 -28.31 -8.62
C GLU A 197 10.83 -29.68 -8.61
N ALA A 198 11.14 -30.18 -9.81
CA ALA A 198 11.94 -31.38 -9.92
C ALA A 198 13.36 -31.13 -9.36
N PRO A 199 14.02 -32.14 -8.79
CA PRO A 199 15.43 -32.04 -8.40
C PRO A 199 16.29 -31.57 -9.58
N ALA A 200 17.17 -30.62 -9.32
CA ALA A 200 18.04 -30.04 -10.32
C ALA A 200 19.29 -30.91 -10.57
N THR A 201 20.03 -30.61 -11.64
CA THR A 201 21.29 -31.29 -12.03
C THR A 201 21.24 -32.83 -12.02
N PHE A 202 20.08 -33.44 -12.34
CA PHE A 202 19.91 -34.89 -12.28
C PHE A 202 20.81 -35.61 -13.30
N THR A 203 21.68 -36.49 -12.80
CA THR A 203 22.59 -37.32 -13.60
C THR A 203 22.47 -38.79 -13.20
N ALA A 204 22.76 -39.68 -14.15
CA ALA A 204 22.81 -41.12 -13.94
C ALA A 204 24.07 -41.68 -14.58
N THR A 205 24.96 -42.25 -13.77
CA THR A 205 26.25 -42.82 -14.20
C THR A 205 26.22 -44.33 -14.04
N GLY A 206 26.35 -45.07 -15.16
CA GLY A 206 26.37 -46.54 -15.14
C GLY A 206 27.66 -47.11 -14.58
N GLY A 207 27.54 -48.21 -13.84
CA GLY A 207 28.62 -49.07 -13.36
C GLY A 207 28.30 -50.55 -13.58
N ASP A 208 29.14 -51.45 -13.06
CA ASP A 208 28.90 -52.89 -13.14
C ASP A 208 27.68 -53.26 -12.29
N ALA A 209 26.62 -53.76 -12.93
CA ALA A 209 25.34 -54.13 -12.32
C ALA A 209 24.67 -53.02 -11.46
N GLN A 210 25.03 -51.75 -11.68
CA GLN A 210 24.55 -50.61 -10.89
C GLN A 210 24.49 -49.29 -11.67
N VAL A 211 23.77 -48.31 -11.14
CA VAL A 211 23.76 -46.92 -11.61
C VAL A 211 23.81 -45.99 -10.40
N THR A 212 24.73 -45.02 -10.42
CA THR A 212 24.77 -43.91 -9.45
C THR A 212 23.97 -42.74 -9.96
N LEU A 213 22.96 -42.32 -9.19
CA LEU A 213 22.16 -41.13 -9.43
C LEU A 213 22.72 -39.97 -8.59
N ASN A 214 22.82 -38.77 -9.16
CA ASN A 214 23.15 -37.55 -8.42
C ASN A 214 22.22 -36.41 -8.84
N TRP A 215 21.92 -35.49 -7.92
CA TRP A 215 21.06 -34.32 -8.15
C TRP A 215 21.43 -33.19 -7.17
N SER A 216 20.83 -32.02 -7.36
CA SER A 216 20.76 -30.95 -6.38
C SER A 216 19.31 -30.69 -5.98
N ALA A 217 19.10 -30.03 -4.86
CA ALA A 217 17.76 -29.71 -4.40
C ALA A 217 16.98 -28.84 -5.40
N PRO A 218 15.63 -28.94 -5.42
CA PRO A 218 14.79 -28.01 -6.16
C PRO A 218 15.09 -26.56 -5.75
N SER A 219 15.04 -25.62 -6.70
CA SER A 219 15.27 -24.20 -6.41
C SER A 219 14.27 -23.61 -5.41
N ASP A 220 13.08 -24.20 -5.31
CA ASP A 220 11.97 -23.76 -4.49
C ASP A 220 11.78 -24.60 -3.22
N SER A 221 12.81 -25.35 -2.80
CA SER A 221 12.82 -26.08 -1.52
C SER A 221 13.17 -25.19 -0.32
N ALA A 222 13.43 -23.90 -0.52
CA ALA A 222 13.63 -22.94 0.55
C ALA A 222 12.29 -22.52 1.16
N GLY A 223 12.20 -22.47 2.50
CA GLY A 223 11.00 -22.03 3.24
C GLY A 223 10.36 -23.15 4.08
N THR A 224 9.14 -22.91 4.57
CA THR A 224 8.37 -23.87 5.39
C THR A 224 7.59 -24.91 4.58
N ALA A 225 7.60 -24.85 3.24
CA ALA A 225 7.20 -25.95 2.38
C ALA A 225 8.36 -26.95 2.33
N VAL A 226 8.55 -27.65 3.44
CA VAL A 226 9.72 -28.49 3.69
C VAL A 226 9.69 -29.62 2.66
N LEU A 227 10.67 -29.64 1.76
CA LEU A 227 11.09 -30.88 1.12
C LEU A 227 11.22 -31.92 2.24
N THR A 228 10.54 -33.05 2.15
CA THR A 228 10.57 -34.06 3.24
C THR A 228 11.24 -35.36 2.84
N LYS A 229 11.53 -35.54 1.55
CA LYS A 229 12.26 -36.69 0.99
C LYS A 229 12.44 -36.53 -0.51
N TYR A 230 13.38 -37.31 -1.04
CA TYR A 230 13.41 -37.68 -2.45
C TYR A 230 12.88 -39.09 -2.67
N GLN A 231 12.31 -39.32 -3.86
CA GLN A 231 11.96 -40.65 -4.32
C GLN A 231 12.49 -40.87 -5.73
N TYR A 232 12.94 -42.10 -6.00
CA TYR A 232 13.36 -42.52 -7.33
C TYR A 232 12.57 -43.73 -7.82
N ARG A 233 12.53 -43.92 -9.14
CA ARG A 233 12.06 -45.16 -9.77
C ARG A 233 12.77 -45.37 -11.10
N TYR A 234 12.79 -46.62 -11.55
CA TYR A 234 13.44 -46.99 -12.80
C TYR A 234 12.68 -48.10 -13.52
N GLY A 235 13.01 -48.31 -14.79
CA GLY A 235 12.42 -49.34 -15.62
C GLY A 235 13.25 -49.64 -16.87
N PRO A 236 13.25 -50.90 -17.36
CA PRO A 236 13.95 -51.26 -18.58
C PRO A 236 13.12 -50.97 -19.84
N GLY A 237 13.83 -50.86 -20.97
CA GLY A 237 13.23 -50.89 -22.32
C GLY A 237 12.60 -49.57 -22.79
N SER A 238 12.03 -49.61 -24.00
CA SER A 238 11.28 -48.53 -24.63
C SER A 238 10.04 -49.12 -25.31
N PRO A 239 8.79 -48.83 -24.87
CA PRO A 239 8.46 -47.93 -23.76
C PRO A 239 8.89 -48.50 -22.40
N VAL A 240 9.16 -47.60 -21.45
CA VAL A 240 9.66 -47.95 -20.12
C VAL A 240 8.54 -48.63 -19.30
N THR A 241 8.82 -49.81 -18.76
CA THR A 241 7.97 -50.45 -17.74
C THR A 241 8.46 -50.02 -16.36
N TRP A 242 7.74 -49.11 -15.71
CA TRP A 242 8.17 -48.51 -14.43
C TRP A 242 7.95 -49.41 -13.23
N GLY A 243 8.96 -49.49 -12.35
CA GLY A 243 8.77 -49.96 -10.98
C GLY A 243 8.04 -48.94 -10.09
N SER A 244 7.78 -49.35 -8.85
CA SER A 244 7.27 -48.47 -7.79
C SER A 244 8.28 -47.36 -7.45
N TRP A 245 7.78 -46.27 -6.86
CA TRP A 245 8.65 -45.29 -6.23
C TRP A 245 9.31 -45.88 -5.00
N THR A 246 10.59 -45.58 -4.83
CA THR A 246 11.42 -45.95 -3.69
C THR A 246 11.93 -44.68 -3.04
N ASP A 247 11.77 -44.57 -1.71
CA ASP A 247 12.35 -43.47 -0.94
C ASP A 247 13.87 -43.53 -1.05
N VAL A 248 14.51 -42.39 -1.29
CA VAL A 248 15.96 -42.27 -1.12
C VAL A 248 16.21 -42.40 0.38
N GLY A 249 17.08 -43.34 0.76
CA GLY A 249 17.47 -43.51 2.15
C GLY A 249 18.56 -42.50 2.53
N ASP A 250 18.52 -42.04 3.77
CA ASP A 250 19.61 -41.32 4.41
C ASP A 250 20.88 -42.17 4.32
N SER A 251 21.87 -41.65 3.60
CA SER A 251 23.15 -42.34 3.39
C SER A 251 24.19 -42.01 4.46
N THR A 252 23.86 -41.13 5.41
CA THR A 252 24.78 -40.56 6.41
C THR A 252 24.48 -40.94 7.86
N ASP A 253 23.25 -41.35 8.22
CA ASP A 253 22.86 -41.76 9.60
C ASP A 253 23.46 -40.84 10.68
N ASP A 254 23.40 -39.53 10.46
CA ASP A 254 23.75 -38.51 11.46
C ASP A 254 22.50 -38.00 12.21
N GLY A 255 21.32 -38.50 11.84
CA GLY A 255 20.04 -38.13 12.44
C GLY A 255 19.52 -36.78 11.97
N ASP A 256 20.05 -36.23 10.87
CA ASP A 256 19.52 -35.04 10.19
C ASP A 256 18.51 -35.40 9.08
N ASP A 257 17.71 -34.41 8.71
CA ASP A 257 16.56 -34.48 7.80
C ASP A 257 16.96 -34.95 6.39
N VAL A 258 16.15 -35.85 5.79
CA VAL A 258 16.32 -36.50 4.45
C VAL A 258 16.15 -35.52 3.26
N THR A 259 16.71 -34.34 3.42
CA THR A 259 16.52 -33.16 2.58
C THR A 259 17.83 -32.71 1.96
N ASP A 260 18.95 -33.16 2.50
CA ASP A 260 20.30 -32.84 2.06
C ASP A 260 20.90 -33.92 1.14
N GLU A 261 20.25 -35.07 0.93
CA GLU A 261 20.76 -36.09 0.03
C GLU A 261 20.81 -35.59 -1.41
N ASN A 262 21.94 -35.86 -2.03
CA ASN A 262 22.27 -35.44 -3.40
C ASN A 262 22.63 -36.62 -4.30
N GLY A 263 22.45 -37.87 -3.83
CA GLY A 263 22.75 -39.06 -4.62
C GLY A 263 22.23 -40.37 -4.03
N VAL A 264 22.12 -41.39 -4.89
CA VAL A 264 21.82 -42.79 -4.51
C VAL A 264 22.43 -43.78 -5.49
N VAL A 265 22.91 -44.93 -5.01
CA VAL A 265 23.40 -46.02 -5.86
C VAL A 265 22.31 -47.09 -6.01
N VAL A 266 21.84 -47.30 -7.23
CA VAL A 266 20.85 -48.33 -7.56
C VAL A 266 21.58 -49.59 -8.02
N THR A 267 21.53 -50.66 -7.23
CA THR A 267 22.21 -51.94 -7.48
C THR A 267 21.25 -53.03 -7.99
N GLY A 268 21.80 -54.16 -8.45
CA GLY A 268 21.01 -55.32 -8.87
C GLY A 268 20.45 -55.19 -10.30
N LEU A 269 21.10 -54.36 -11.11
CA LEU A 269 20.73 -54.14 -12.52
C LEU A 269 21.45 -55.16 -13.41
N SER A 270 20.84 -55.49 -14.55
CA SER A 270 21.45 -56.40 -15.52
C SER A 270 22.35 -55.64 -16.50
N ASN A 271 23.62 -56.01 -16.59
CA ASN A 271 24.55 -55.46 -17.57
C ASN A 271 24.04 -55.62 -19.01
N GLY A 272 24.29 -54.61 -19.83
CA GLY A 272 23.83 -54.56 -21.23
C GLY A 272 22.34 -54.25 -21.42
N THR A 273 21.56 -54.09 -20.33
CA THR A 273 20.16 -53.66 -20.40
C THR A 273 20.08 -52.14 -20.29
N ALA A 274 19.32 -51.49 -21.18
CA ALA A 274 19.04 -50.07 -21.08
C ALA A 274 17.94 -49.80 -20.05
N TYR A 275 18.22 -48.89 -19.11
CA TYR A 275 17.29 -48.43 -18.07
C TYR A 275 17.02 -46.94 -18.19
N THR A 276 15.80 -46.54 -17.85
CA THR A 276 15.44 -45.12 -17.66
C THR A 276 15.15 -44.88 -16.18
N PHE A 277 15.63 -43.76 -15.65
CA PHE A 277 15.46 -43.36 -14.26
C PHE A 277 14.60 -42.09 -14.15
N ARG A 278 13.86 -41.96 -13.05
CA ARG A 278 13.17 -40.74 -12.63
C ARG A 278 13.43 -40.49 -11.16
N ILE A 279 13.49 -39.21 -10.81
CA ILE A 279 13.55 -38.73 -9.43
C ILE A 279 12.48 -37.65 -9.23
N ARG A 280 11.99 -37.51 -8.00
CA ARG A 280 11.11 -36.41 -7.58
C ARG A 280 11.41 -35.97 -6.16
N ALA A 281 11.20 -34.69 -5.90
CA ALA A 281 11.06 -34.13 -4.56
C ALA A 281 9.62 -34.35 -4.05
N VAL A 282 9.47 -34.51 -2.74
CA VAL A 282 8.17 -34.65 -2.07
C VAL A 282 8.07 -33.60 -0.97
N ALA A 283 7.03 -32.77 -1.02
CA ALA A 283 6.74 -31.80 0.03
C ALA A 283 5.99 -32.46 1.21
N GLY A 284 6.21 -31.96 2.42
CA GLY A 284 5.38 -32.28 3.59
C GLY A 284 3.94 -31.77 3.40
N THR A 285 2.96 -32.53 3.89
CA THR A 285 1.54 -32.15 3.90
C THR A 285 1.21 -31.19 5.03
#